data_AF-A0A3D4B4H3-F1
#
_entry.id   AF-A0A3D4B4H3-F1
#
_cell.length_a   1.000
_cell.length_b   1.000
_cell.length_c   1.000
_cell.angle_alpha   90.00
_cell.angle_beta   90.00
_cell.angle_gamma   90.00
#
_symmetry.space_group_name_H-M   'P 1'
#
loop_
_entity.id
_entity.type
_entity.pdbx_description
1 polymer ?
#
loop_
_entity_poly.entity_id
_entity_poly.type
_entity_poly.pdbx_seq_one_letter_code
_entity_poly.pdbx_strand_id
1 'polypeptide(L)'
;MVHPVSHPMLKGQFTTKDRANSLQELITALSGYVKEDDHLFAYEHIQLVYYLTKTRPYLYHSWPMLYPPEDFGTKLKQAQREKKELPIVVRAKSNTKTRYWPQDVDMGLQITDSHINDCRLIAIRFLKANKYTVVWENTFFQILAPLDSNSLL
;
A
#
# COMPACT_ATOMS: atom_id res chain seq x y z
N MET A 1 7.42 -6.61 25.22
CA MET A 1 8.77 -6.61 24.62
C MET A 1 8.69 -5.82 23.32
N VAL A 2 9.66 -4.94 23.05
CA VAL A 2 9.71 -4.15 21.81
C VAL A 2 10.62 -4.85 20.80
N HIS A 3 10.31 -4.76 19.51
CA HIS A 3 11.00 -5.46 18.43
C HIS A 3 11.33 -4.49 17.28
N PRO A 4 12.54 -4.58 16.69
CA PRO A 4 12.89 -3.80 15.52
C PRO A 4 12.35 -4.45 14.24
N VAL A 5 12.21 -3.65 13.19
CA VAL A 5 12.18 -4.13 11.81
C VAL A 5 13.62 -4.10 11.30
N SER A 6 14.08 -5.16 10.65
CA SER A 6 15.46 -5.28 10.17
C SER A 6 15.65 -4.46 8.88
N HIS A 7 15.67 -3.14 9.03
CA HIS A 7 15.84 -2.19 7.92
C HIS A 7 16.78 -1.04 8.32
N PRO A 8 17.76 -0.66 7.48
CA PRO A 8 18.73 0.40 7.82
C PRO A 8 18.06 1.73 8.24
N MET A 9 16.97 2.10 7.57
CA MET A 9 16.24 3.35 7.82
C MET A 9 15.32 3.31 9.04
N LEU A 10 15.16 2.15 9.68
CA LEU A 10 14.38 1.97 10.91
C LEU A 10 15.25 1.68 12.13
N LYS A 11 16.57 1.86 12.02
CA LYS A 11 17.49 1.69 13.15
C LYS A 11 17.07 2.58 14.32
N GLY A 12 16.91 1.97 15.50
CA GLY A 12 16.46 2.66 16.71
C GLY A 12 14.95 2.88 16.82
N GLN A 13 14.16 2.43 15.83
CA GLN A 13 12.71 2.42 15.89
C GLN A 13 12.20 1.03 16.27
N PHE A 14 11.29 0.98 17.23
CA PHE A 14 10.77 -0.28 17.77
C PHE A 14 9.25 -0.29 17.77
N THR A 15 8.69 -1.49 17.64
CA THR A 15 7.25 -1.74 17.63
C THR A 15 6.95 -3.08 18.32
N THR A 16 5.72 -3.60 18.25
CA THR A 16 5.41 -4.94 18.74
C THR A 16 5.98 -6.01 17.81
N LYS A 17 6.19 -7.23 18.31
CA LYS A 17 6.72 -8.35 17.51
C LYS A 17 5.91 -8.56 16.23
N ASP A 18 4.59 -8.59 16.35
CA ASP A 18 3.71 -8.92 15.21
C ASP A 18 3.68 -7.80 14.17
N ARG A 19 3.75 -6.52 14.60
CA ARG A 19 3.91 -5.38 13.68
C ARG A 19 5.25 -5.45 12.94
N ALA A 20 6.33 -5.75 13.67
CA ALA A 20 7.65 -5.86 13.10
C ALA A 20 7.72 -6.98 12.04
N ASN A 21 7.19 -8.16 12.38
CA ASN A 21 7.13 -9.31 11.49
C ASN A 21 6.26 -9.02 10.26
N SER A 22 5.05 -8.49 10.45
CA SER A 22 4.13 -8.22 9.35
C SER A 22 4.69 -7.17 8.37
N LEU A 23 5.36 -6.13 8.87
CA LEU A 23 6.03 -5.15 8.01
C LEU A 23 7.31 -5.73 7.36
N GLN A 24 8.09 -6.54 8.08
CA GLN A 24 9.28 -7.18 7.55
C GLN A 24 8.95 -8.12 6.38
N GLU A 25 7.92 -8.95 6.53
CA GLU A 25 7.42 -9.83 5.46
C GLU A 25 6.99 -9.03 4.23
N LEU A 26 6.24 -7.93 4.43
CA LEU A 26 5.82 -7.04 3.34
C LEU A 26 7.02 -6.47 2.58
N ILE A 27 7.99 -5.87 3.27
CA ILE A 27 9.14 -5.24 2.58
C ILE A 27 10.04 -6.28 1.90
N THR A 28 10.20 -7.46 2.50
CA THR A 28 10.93 -8.57 1.88
C THR A 28 10.24 -9.03 0.60
N ALA A 29 8.93 -9.29 0.63
CA ALA A 29 8.18 -9.70 -0.56
C ALA A 29 8.16 -8.61 -1.64
N LEU A 30 7.91 -7.35 -1.24
CA LEU A 30 7.80 -6.21 -2.15
C LEU A 30 9.10 -5.95 -2.94
N SER A 31 10.27 -6.31 -2.40
CA SER A 31 11.55 -6.22 -3.10
C SER A 31 11.64 -7.07 -4.39
N GLY A 32 10.79 -8.09 -4.52
CA GLY A 32 10.67 -8.88 -5.74
C GLY A 32 9.77 -8.25 -6.82
N TYR A 33 9.05 -7.17 -6.50
CA TYR A 33 8.07 -6.54 -7.40
C TYR A 33 8.44 -5.11 -7.80
N VAL A 34 9.23 -4.40 -6.99
CA VAL A 34 9.63 -3.01 -7.24
C VAL A 34 11.09 -2.77 -6.87
N LYS A 35 11.71 -1.80 -7.55
CA LYS A 35 13.05 -1.26 -7.25
C LYS A 35 12.97 0.22 -6.85
N GLU A 36 14.10 0.76 -6.39
CA GLU A 36 14.26 2.19 -6.14
C GLU A 36 13.81 3.01 -7.37
N ASP A 37 13.13 4.13 -7.12
CA ASP A 37 12.52 5.03 -8.09
C ASP A 37 11.32 4.50 -8.91
N ASP A 38 10.93 3.22 -8.79
CA ASP A 38 9.69 2.72 -9.40
C ASP A 38 8.46 3.42 -8.82
N HIS A 39 7.38 3.46 -9.60
CA HIS A 39 6.10 3.95 -9.10
C HIS A 39 5.35 2.86 -8.32
N LEU A 40 5.00 3.18 -7.09
CA LEU A 40 4.20 2.33 -6.19
C LEU A 40 2.87 3.02 -5.89
N PHE A 41 1.78 2.27 -5.80
CA PHE A 41 0.51 2.78 -5.28
C PHE A 41 0.17 2.13 -3.95
N ALA A 42 0.70 2.70 -2.87
CA ALA A 42 0.42 2.30 -1.51
C ALA A 42 -0.69 3.18 -0.89
N TYR A 43 -1.76 2.58 -0.38
CA TYR A 43 -2.89 3.26 0.25
C TYR A 43 -3.42 2.52 1.49
N GLU A 44 -4.32 3.15 2.27
CA GLU A 44 -4.69 2.77 3.64
C GLU A 44 -3.66 3.15 4.72
N HIS A 45 -3.15 4.38 4.69
CA HIS A 45 -2.27 4.93 5.75
C HIS A 45 -0.97 4.14 5.96
N ILE A 46 -0.30 3.79 4.85
CA ILE A 46 0.95 3.02 4.82
C ILE A 46 2.08 3.76 4.09
N GLN A 47 2.11 5.09 4.19
CA GLN A 47 3.08 5.95 3.51
C GLN A 47 4.54 5.63 3.83
N LEU A 48 4.80 4.99 4.98
CA LEU A 48 6.14 4.51 5.36
C LEU A 48 6.72 3.56 4.31
N VAL A 49 5.88 2.78 3.61
CA VAL A 49 6.34 1.83 2.58
C VAL A 49 7.14 2.53 1.49
N TYR A 50 6.74 3.71 1.04
CA TYR A 50 7.49 4.49 0.05
C TYR A 50 8.92 4.79 0.50
N TYR A 51 9.08 5.17 1.78
CA TYR A 51 10.38 5.51 2.34
C TYR A 51 11.28 4.27 2.47
N LEU A 52 10.71 3.13 2.88
CA LEU A 52 11.47 1.90 3.06
C LEU A 52 11.91 1.28 1.73
N THR A 53 11.11 1.41 0.67
CA THR A 53 11.46 0.88 -0.66
C THR A 53 12.11 1.90 -1.58
N LYS A 54 12.19 3.17 -1.15
CA LYS A 54 12.61 4.32 -1.97
C LYS A 54 11.88 4.39 -3.31
N THR A 55 10.62 3.98 -3.30
CA THR A 55 9.74 4.09 -4.48
C THR A 55 9.09 5.46 -4.52
N ARG A 56 8.62 5.84 -5.70
CA ARG A 56 7.88 7.07 -5.93
C ARG A 56 6.38 6.82 -5.84
N PRO A 57 5.62 7.69 -5.19
CA PRO A 57 4.16 7.63 -5.23
C PRO A 57 3.62 7.65 -6.69
N TYR A 58 2.80 6.65 -7.03
CA TYR A 58 2.11 6.60 -8.32
C TYR A 58 1.07 7.72 -8.44
N LEU A 59 0.45 8.09 -7.32
CA LEU A 59 -0.21 9.39 -7.21
C LEU A 59 0.80 10.43 -6.75
N TYR A 60 0.55 11.71 -6.99
CA TYR A 60 1.50 12.80 -6.71
C TYR A 60 1.66 13.12 -5.20
N HIS A 61 1.29 12.19 -4.32
CA HIS A 61 1.33 12.31 -2.87
C HIS A 61 1.55 10.94 -2.22
N SER A 62 2.46 10.85 -1.24
CA SER A 62 2.76 9.59 -0.51
C SER A 62 1.64 9.16 0.43
N TRP A 63 0.66 10.02 0.67
CA TRP A 63 -0.52 9.71 1.47
C TRP A 63 -1.78 9.98 0.65
N PRO A 64 -2.14 9.07 -0.28
CA PRO A 64 -3.19 9.34 -1.27
C PRO A 64 -4.59 9.46 -0.65
N MET A 65 -4.81 8.86 0.53
CA MET A 65 -6.10 8.96 1.23
C MET A 65 -6.39 10.35 1.83
N LEU A 66 -5.53 11.35 1.64
CA LEU A 66 -5.80 12.75 2.04
C LEU A 66 -6.39 13.60 0.91
N TYR A 67 -6.45 13.08 -0.32
CA TYR A 67 -7.12 13.79 -1.41
C TYR A 67 -8.63 13.81 -1.17
N PRO A 68 -9.32 14.93 -1.44
CA PRO A 68 -10.76 14.91 -1.72
C PRO A 68 -11.09 13.83 -2.76
N PRO A 69 -12.21 13.08 -2.65
CA PRO A 69 -12.51 11.97 -3.57
C PRO A 69 -12.52 12.38 -5.05
N GLU A 70 -13.03 13.57 -5.35
CA GLU A 70 -13.02 14.17 -6.70
C GLU A 70 -11.60 14.38 -7.24
N ASP A 71 -10.69 14.85 -6.39
CA ASP A 71 -9.29 15.04 -6.72
C ASP A 71 -8.58 13.69 -6.83
N PHE A 72 -8.88 12.73 -5.96
CA PHE A 72 -8.31 11.39 -5.98
C PHE A 72 -8.53 10.71 -7.33
N GLY A 73 -9.79 10.71 -7.80
CA GLY A 73 -10.15 10.16 -9.11
C GLY A 73 -9.49 10.92 -10.26
N THR A 74 -9.40 12.24 -10.15
CA THR A 74 -8.72 13.08 -11.16
C THR A 74 -7.22 12.80 -11.22
N LYS A 75 -6.56 12.65 -10.07
CA LYS A 75 -5.13 12.33 -9.97
C LYS A 75 -4.81 10.92 -10.43
N LEU A 76 -5.68 9.94 -10.19
CA LEU A 76 -5.54 8.60 -10.78
C LEU A 76 -5.58 8.64 -12.31
N LYS A 77 -6.59 9.30 -12.89
CA LYS A 77 -6.69 9.45 -14.35
C LYS A 77 -5.50 10.21 -14.92
N GLN A 78 -5.05 11.25 -14.23
CA GLN A 78 -3.86 12.00 -14.60
C GLN A 78 -2.63 11.09 -14.61
N ALA A 79 -2.39 10.33 -13.54
CA ALA A 79 -1.27 9.40 -13.42
C ALA A 79 -1.30 8.34 -14.54
N GLN A 80 -2.46 7.76 -14.87
CA GLN A 80 -2.58 6.80 -15.97
C GLN A 80 -2.23 7.38 -17.35
N ARG A 81 -2.39 8.69 -17.56
CA ARG A 81 -2.01 9.34 -18.82
C ARG A 81 -0.53 9.68 -18.88
N GLU A 82 0.03 10.10 -17.76
CA GLU A 82 1.42 10.59 -17.68
C GLU A 82 2.43 9.46 -17.46
N LYS A 83 2.02 8.36 -16.81
CA LYS A 83 2.88 7.22 -16.46
C LYS A 83 2.58 6.08 -17.41
N LYS A 84 3.62 5.59 -18.08
CA LYS A 84 3.52 4.56 -19.12
C LYS A 84 3.00 3.22 -18.60
N GLU A 85 3.28 2.91 -17.35
CA GLU A 85 3.01 1.61 -16.75
C GLU A 85 2.10 1.75 -15.53
N LEU A 86 1.26 0.74 -15.35
CA LEU A 86 0.44 0.58 -14.16
C LEU A 86 1.33 0.16 -12.98
N PRO A 87 1.14 0.73 -11.78
CA PRO A 87 2.03 0.51 -10.65
C PRO A 87 1.77 -0.84 -9.99
N ILE A 88 2.76 -1.35 -9.26
CA ILE A 88 2.46 -2.30 -8.19
C ILE A 88 1.63 -1.58 -7.11
N VAL A 89 0.65 -2.26 -6.54
CA VAL A 89 -0.25 -1.72 -5.52
C VAL A 89 0.00 -2.42 -4.20
N VAL A 90 0.05 -1.65 -3.12
CA VAL A 90 0.10 -2.18 -1.75
C VAL A 90 -1.07 -1.62 -0.95
N ARG A 91 -1.74 -2.47 -0.18
CA ARG A 91 -2.81 -2.03 0.73
C ARG A 91 -2.81 -2.82 2.03
N ALA A 92 -3.30 -2.17 3.09
CA ALA A 92 -3.64 -2.86 4.33
C ALA A 92 -5.03 -3.51 4.25
N LYS A 93 -5.23 -4.62 4.95
CA LYS A 93 -6.50 -5.35 5.07
C LYS A 93 -7.38 -4.78 6.19
N SER A 94 -6.80 -4.02 7.13
CA SER A 94 -7.47 -3.36 8.24
C SER A 94 -6.76 -2.04 8.59
N ASN A 95 -7.25 -1.32 9.60
CA ASN A 95 -6.81 0.03 9.94
C ASN A 95 -5.47 0.04 10.70
N THR A 96 -4.42 0.63 10.09
CA THR A 96 -3.09 0.77 10.70
C THR A 96 -3.01 1.81 11.83
N LYS A 97 -4.09 2.56 12.10
CA LYS A 97 -4.14 3.57 13.18
C LYS A 97 -4.51 2.97 14.54
N THR A 98 -5.03 1.74 14.57
CA THR A 98 -5.46 1.13 15.83
C THR A 98 -4.26 0.79 16.71
N ARG A 99 -4.48 0.63 18.01
CA ARG A 99 -3.44 0.11 18.90
C ARG A 99 -3.20 -1.40 18.69
N TYR A 100 -4.14 -2.11 18.09
CA TYR A 100 -4.17 -3.57 18.05
C TYR A 100 -3.83 -4.16 16.68
N TRP A 101 -3.44 -3.37 15.69
CA TRP A 101 -2.88 -3.95 14.47
C TRP A 101 -1.52 -4.64 14.75
N PRO A 102 -1.20 -5.74 14.07
CA PRO A 102 -2.00 -6.39 13.03
C PRO A 102 -3.06 -7.41 13.54
N GLN A 103 -3.22 -7.58 14.86
CA GLN A 103 -4.07 -8.63 15.45
C GLN A 103 -5.58 -8.39 15.22
N ASP A 104 -5.98 -7.15 14.96
CA ASP A 104 -7.36 -6.76 14.68
C ASP A 104 -7.71 -6.79 13.19
N VAL A 105 -7.00 -7.61 12.39
CA VAL A 105 -7.27 -7.71 10.95
C VAL A 105 -8.70 -8.15 10.65
N ASP A 106 -9.28 -9.00 11.49
CA ASP A 106 -10.66 -9.49 11.34
C ASP A 106 -11.70 -8.38 11.50
N MET A 107 -11.33 -7.25 12.11
CA MET A 107 -12.18 -6.06 12.10
C MET A 107 -12.25 -5.43 10.70
N GLY A 108 -11.27 -5.65 9.83
CA GLY A 108 -11.25 -5.11 8.48
C GLY A 108 -11.23 -3.57 8.41
N LEU A 109 -11.39 -3.05 7.19
CA LEU A 109 -11.44 -1.61 6.95
C LEU A 109 -12.82 -1.06 7.30
N GLN A 110 -12.91 -0.40 8.44
CA GLN A 110 -14.15 0.23 8.92
C GLN A 110 -14.54 1.46 8.11
N ILE A 111 -15.85 1.68 7.94
CA ILE A 111 -16.45 2.84 7.26
C ILE A 111 -16.78 3.91 8.32
N THR A 112 -15.75 4.43 9.00
CA THR A 112 -15.93 5.48 10.00
C THR A 112 -15.77 6.88 9.43
N ASP A 113 -15.23 6.97 8.21
CA ASP A 113 -14.92 8.22 7.52
C ASP A 113 -15.37 8.08 6.05
N SER A 114 -16.38 8.86 5.65
CA SER A 114 -16.97 8.79 4.32
C SER A 114 -15.98 9.21 3.23
N HIS A 115 -15.15 10.21 3.50
CA HIS A 115 -14.13 10.69 2.57
C HIS A 115 -13.11 9.60 2.26
N ILE A 116 -12.58 8.94 3.30
CA ILE A 116 -11.65 7.81 3.14
C ILE A 116 -12.32 6.66 2.39
N ASN A 117 -13.59 6.39 2.69
CA ASN A 117 -14.34 5.34 2.04
C ASN A 117 -14.58 5.61 0.54
N ASP A 118 -14.87 6.85 0.16
CA ASP A 118 -15.08 7.22 -1.24
C ASP A 118 -13.79 7.10 -2.05
N CYS A 119 -12.66 7.57 -1.51
CA CYS A 119 -11.34 7.35 -2.10
C CYS A 119 -11.03 5.85 -2.27
N ARG A 120 -11.37 5.03 -1.27
CA ARG A 120 -11.20 3.57 -1.33
C ARG A 120 -12.06 2.94 -2.42
N LEU A 121 -13.32 3.35 -2.57
CA LEU A 121 -14.20 2.87 -3.64
C LEU A 121 -13.66 3.23 -5.02
N ILE A 122 -13.09 4.42 -5.18
CA ILE A 122 -12.43 4.83 -6.42
C ILE A 122 -11.21 3.95 -6.70
N ALA A 123 -10.36 3.70 -5.69
CA ALA A 123 -9.22 2.80 -5.83
C ALA A 123 -9.66 1.38 -6.22
N ILE A 124 -10.69 0.83 -5.58
CA ILE A 124 -11.25 -0.50 -5.92
C ILE A 124 -11.74 -0.54 -7.37
N ARG A 125 -12.43 0.50 -7.84
CA ARG A 125 -12.87 0.59 -9.25
C ARG A 125 -11.68 0.63 -10.21
N PHE A 126 -10.64 1.38 -9.88
CA PHE A 126 -9.39 1.42 -10.65
C PHE A 126 -8.74 0.02 -10.74
N LEU A 127 -8.61 -0.69 -9.63
CA LEU A 127 -8.04 -2.05 -9.60
C LEU A 127 -8.84 -3.03 -10.44
N LYS A 128 -10.18 -2.99 -10.33
CA LYS A 128 -11.09 -3.83 -11.14
C LYS A 128 -10.98 -3.53 -12.63
N ALA A 129 -11.01 -2.25 -13.01
CA ALA A 129 -10.95 -1.82 -14.41
C ALA A 129 -9.65 -2.24 -15.10
N ASN A 130 -8.54 -2.26 -14.35
CA ASN A 130 -7.22 -2.66 -14.83
C ASN A 130 -6.85 -4.11 -14.49
N LYS A 131 -7.84 -4.94 -14.11
CA LYS A 131 -7.69 -6.39 -13.87
C LYS A 131 -6.56 -6.75 -12.89
N TYR A 132 -6.45 -6.02 -11.77
CA TYR A 132 -5.48 -6.36 -10.73
C TYR A 132 -5.86 -7.65 -9.99
N THR A 133 -4.86 -8.45 -9.65
CA THR A 133 -4.98 -9.63 -8.79
C THR A 133 -4.04 -9.51 -7.59
N VAL A 134 -4.37 -10.21 -6.49
CA VAL A 134 -3.44 -10.34 -5.36
C VAL A 134 -2.37 -11.34 -5.75
N VAL A 135 -1.11 -10.90 -5.72
CA VAL A 135 0.07 -11.73 -6.07
C VAL A 135 0.85 -12.16 -4.85
N TRP A 136 0.66 -11.47 -3.73
CA TRP A 136 1.20 -11.83 -2.43
C TRP A 136 0.35 -11.21 -1.33
N GLU A 137 0.21 -11.91 -0.22
CA GLU A 137 -0.34 -11.33 1.01
C GLU A 137 0.27 -11.98 2.25
N ASN A 138 0.23 -11.26 3.35
CA ASN A 138 0.37 -11.85 4.67
C ASN A 138 -0.90 -11.59 5.49
N THR A 139 -0.79 -11.74 6.81
CA THR A 139 -1.90 -11.47 7.72
C THR A 139 -2.52 -10.11 7.48
N PHE A 140 -1.74 -9.05 7.24
CA PHE A 140 -2.24 -7.67 7.28
C PHE A 140 -2.15 -6.88 5.98
N PHE A 141 -1.26 -7.24 5.06
CA PHE A 141 -1.01 -6.51 3.82
C PHE A 141 -1.22 -7.37 2.59
N GLN A 142 -1.52 -6.71 1.48
CA GLN A 142 -1.60 -7.32 0.15
C GLN A 142 -0.75 -6.53 -0.84
N ILE A 143 -0.09 -7.26 -1.73
CA ILE A 143 0.53 -6.75 -2.96
C ILE A 143 -0.34 -7.18 -4.13
N LEU A 144 -0.68 -6.23 -5.00
CA LEU A 144 -1.48 -6.46 -6.19
C LEU A 144 -0.74 -6.00 -7.44
N ALA A 145 -0.92 -6.74 -8.53
CA ALA A 145 -0.36 -6.43 -9.85
C ALA A 145 -1.42 -6.58 -10.94
N PRO A 146 -1.34 -5.83 -12.05
CA PRO A 146 -2.26 -5.97 -13.19
C PRO A 146 -1.98 -7.27 -13.97
N LEU A 147 -3.04 -7.92 -14.48
CA LEU A 147 -2.98 -9.21 -15.18
C LEU A 147 -1.97 -9.27 -16.34
N ASP A 148 -1.77 -8.15 -17.04
CA ASP A 148 -0.89 -8.04 -18.20
C ASP A 148 0.57 -7.69 -17.83
N SER A 149 0.93 -7.77 -16.55
CA SER A 149 2.33 -7.76 -16.09
C SER A 149 2.98 -9.09 -16.48
N ASN A 150 3.17 -9.29 -17.79
CA ASN A 150 3.46 -10.55 -18.47
C ASN A 150 4.86 -11.16 -18.15
N SER A 151 5.41 -10.93 -16.97
CA SER A 151 6.74 -11.39 -16.54
C SER A 151 6.93 -11.30 -15.01
N LEU A 152 5.91 -11.62 -14.22
CA LEU A 152 6.08 -11.86 -12.78
C LEU A 152 6.73 -13.25 -12.58
N LEU A 153 8.05 -13.25 -12.83
CA LEU A 153 9.09 -14.31 -12.92
C LEU A 153 9.64 -14.49 -14.34
#